data_AF-A0A519JW34-F1
#
_entry.id   AF-A0A519JW34-F1
#
_cell.length_a   1.000
_cell.length_b   1.000
_cell.length_c   1.000
_cell.angle_alpha   90.00
_cell.angle_beta   90.00
_cell.angle_gamma   90.00
#
_symmetry.space_group_name_H-M   'P 1'
#
loop_
_entity.id
_entity.type
_entity.pdbx_description
1 polymer ?
#
loop_
_entity_poly.entity_id
_entity_poly.type
_entity_poly.pdbx_seq_one_letter_code
_entity_poly.pdbx_strand_id
1 'polypeptide(L)' 'MPNFKTRWGIKSNLQLAIIIVVFAVTGSSAAYLSKPILAWFGVSKAEVSGWVYYPLYIL' A
#
# COMPACT_ATOMS: atom_id res chain seq x y z
N MET A 1 26.84 1.11 -10.86
CA MET A 1 25.75 0.67 -9.94
C MET A 1 25.00 -0.48 -10.59
N PRO A 2 24.72 -1.60 -9.89
CA PRO A 2 23.95 -2.70 -10.46
C PRO A 2 22.51 -2.23 -10.76
N ASN A 3 21.99 -2.60 -11.93
CA ASN A 3 20.61 -2.33 -12.30
C ASN A 3 19.64 -2.99 -11.32
N PHE A 4 18.50 -2.37 -11.06
CA PHE A 4 17.46 -2.88 -10.17
C PHE A 4 17.13 -4.36 -10.46
N LYS A 5 16.98 -4.74 -11.73
CA LYS A 5 16.71 -6.12 -12.12
C LYS A 5 17.78 -7.11 -11.63
N THR A 6 19.06 -6.75 -11.71
CA THR A 6 20.18 -7.58 -11.24
C THR A 6 20.22 -7.65 -9.72
N ARG A 7 19.92 -6.54 -9.04
CA ARG A 7 19.94 -6.46 -7.57
C ARG A 7 18.83 -7.31 -6.92
N TRP A 8 17.70 -7.46 -7.60
CA TRP A 8 16.53 -8.21 -7.13
C TRP A 8 16.34 -9.56 -7.86
N GLY A 9 17.33 -10.00 -8.67
CA GLY A 9 17.29 -11.30 -9.36
C GLY A 9 16.15 -11.45 -10.38
N ILE A 10 15.65 -10.34 -10.95
CA ILE A 10 14.54 -10.33 -11.91
C ILE A 10 15.07 -10.76 -13.29
N LYS A 11 14.59 -11.91 -13.78
CA LYS A 11 15.10 -12.53 -15.03
C LYS A 11 14.32 -12.12 -16.28
N SER A 12 13.08 -11.66 -16.14
CA SER A 12 12.19 -11.33 -17.26
C SER A 12 11.34 -10.07 -17.00
N ASN A 13 10.96 -9.37 -18.07
CA ASN A 13 10.04 -8.24 -18.01
C ASN A 13 8.64 -8.66 -17.53
N LEU A 14 8.22 -9.91 -17.77
CA LEU A 14 6.95 -10.43 -17.27
C LEU A 14 6.96 -10.55 -15.74
N GLN A 15 8.09 -10.97 -15.16
CA GLN A 15 8.25 -11.05 -13.71
C GLN A 15 8.13 -9.65 -13.07
N LEU A 16 8.70 -8.62 -13.71
CA LEU A 16 8.54 -7.24 -13.25
C LEU A 16 7.07 -6.78 -13.30
N ALA A 17 6.35 -7.11 -14.38
CA ALA A 17 4.92 -6.79 -14.50
C ALA A 17 4.10 -7.46 -13.39
N ILE A 18 4.36 -8.75 -13.11
CA ILE A 18 3.69 -9.48 -12.02
C ILE A 18 3.98 -8.84 -10.67
N ILE A 19 5.23 -8.46 -10.39
CA ILE A 19 5.60 -7.77 -9.15
C ILE A 19 4.76 -6.49 -9.00
N ILE A 20 4.69 -5.65 -10.03
CA ILE A 20 3.92 -4.40 -10.00
C ILE A 20 2.43 -4.68 -9.76
N VAL A 21 1.85 -5.69 -10.41
CA VAL A 21 0.45 -6.08 -10.24
C VAL A 21 0.18 -6.55 -8.81
N VAL A 22 1.03 -7.42 -8.24
CA VAL A 22 0.88 -7.89 -6.86
C VAL A 22 1.01 -6.73 -5.88
N PHE A 23 1.97 -5.83 -6.07
CA PHE A 23 2.10 -4.63 -5.24
C PHE A 23 0.86 -3.72 -5.34
N ALA A 24 0.28 -3.55 -6.52
CA ALA A 24 -0.93 -2.76 -6.71
C ALA A 24 -2.13 -3.42 -6.02
N VAL A 25 -2.30 -4.74 -6.13
CA VAL A 25 -3.39 -5.47 -5.47
C VAL A 25 -3.25 -5.42 -3.95
N THR A 26 -2.05 -5.67 -3.41
CA THR A 26 -1.82 -5.64 -1.96
C THR A 26 -1.96 -4.23 -1.40
N GLY A 27 -1.42 -3.21 -2.09
CA GLY A 27 -1.52 -1.81 -1.66
C GLY A 27 -2.96 -1.29 -1.70
N SER A 28 -3.74 -1.63 -2.73
CA SER A 28 -5.16 -1.26 -2.81
C SER A 28 -6.01 -1.99 -1.78
N SER A 29 -5.73 -3.27 -1.52
CA SER A 29 -6.40 -4.06 -0.49
C SER A 29 -6.13 -3.50 0.92
N ALA A 30 -4.88 -3.11 1.21
CA ALA A 30 -4.53 -2.48 2.49
C ALA A 30 -5.32 -1.19 2.72
N ALA A 31 -5.35 -0.29 1.72
CA ALA A 31 -6.12 0.95 1.81
C ALA A 31 -7.63 0.71 2.00
N TYR A 32 -8.19 -0.34 1.39
CA TYR A 32 -9.60 -0.70 1.59
C TYR A 32 -9.86 -1.21 3.01
N LEU A 33 -8.94 -1.99 3.57
CA LEU A 33 -9.04 -2.55 4.91
C LEU A 33 -8.83 -1.49 6.02
N SER A 34 -8.07 -0.43 5.75
CA SER A 34 -7.88 0.67 6.72
C SER A 34 -9.20 1.36 7.09
N LYS A 35 -10.19 1.42 6.18
CA LYS A 35 -11.52 2.01 6.47
C LYS A 35 -12.26 1.33 7.62
N PRO A 36 -12.56 0.01 7.55
CA PRO A 36 -13.23 -0.68 8.64
C PRO A 36 -12.38 -0.75 9.91
N ILE A 37 -11.05 -0.83 9.79
CA ILE A 37 -10.15 -0.82 10.97
C ILE A 37 -10.27 0.53 11.71
N LEU A 38 -10.14 1.65 11.02
CA LEU A 38 -10.26 2.98 11.63
C LEU A 38 -11.67 3.21 12.21
N ALA A 39 -12.71 2.74 11.51
CA ALA A 39 -14.08 2.79 12.02
C ALA A 39 -14.27 1.92 13.29
N TRP A 40 -13.62 0.76 13.37
CA TRP A 40 -13.61 -0.08 14.58
C TRP A 40 -12.99 0.65 15.77
N PHE A 41 -11.88 1.36 15.54
CA PHE A 41 -11.23 2.19 16.57
C PHE A 41 -11.97 3.51 16.86
N GLY A 42 -13.14 3.75 16.26
CA GLY A 42 -13.92 4.98 16.46
C GLY A 42 -13.30 6.23 15.83
N VAL A 43 -12.31 6.07 14.94
CA VAL A 43 -11.63 7.17 14.27
C VAL A 43 -12.49 7.62 13.08
N SER A 44 -13.35 8.61 13.32
CA SER A 44 -14.16 9.22 12.26
C SER A 44 -13.38 10.35 11.58
N LYS A 45 -13.54 10.47 10.25
CA LYS A 45 -12.92 11.56 9.46
C LYS A 45 -13.42 12.96 9.89
N ALA A 46 -14.54 13.01 10.60
CA ALA A 46 -15.13 14.25 11.10
C ALA A 46 -14.52 14.69 12.45
N GLU A 47 -14.07 13.75 13.27
CA GLU A 47 -13.53 14.02 14.60
C GLU A 47 -12.01 14.18 14.62
N VAL A 48 -11.32 13.60 13.62
CA VAL A 48 -9.86 13.56 13.58
C VAL A 48 -9.32 14.47 12.48
N SER A 49 -8.34 15.31 12.82
CA SER A 49 -7.64 16.16 11.85
C SER A 49 -7.13 15.34 10.67
N GLY A 50 -7.34 15.82 9.44
CA GLY A 50 -6.92 15.13 8.23
C GLY A 50 -5.43 14.76 8.22
N TRP A 51 -4.60 15.58 8.88
CA TRP A 51 -3.16 15.33 9.05
C TRP A 51 -2.83 14.08 9.88
N VAL A 52 -3.74 13.64 10.75
CA VAL A 52 -3.58 12.43 11.56
C VAL A 52 -4.33 11.26 10.93
N TYR A 53 -5.49 11.54 10.31
CA TYR A 53 -6.31 10.52 9.67
C TYR A 53 -5.62 9.87 8.45
N TYR A 54 -4.99 10.64 7.56
CA TYR A 54 -4.38 10.08 6.35
C TYR A 54 -3.14 9.21 6.62
N PRO A 55 -2.22 9.55 7.54
CA PRO A 55 -1.16 8.63 7.95
C PRO A 55 -1.71 7.33 8.52
N LEU A 56 -2.70 7.38 9.44
CA LEU A 56 -3.33 6.19 10.02
C LEU A 56 -4.10 5.35 9.00
N TYR A 57 -4.54 5.96 7.90
CA TYR A 57 -5.24 5.27 6.81
C TYR A 57 -4.29 4.54 5.86
N ILE A 58 -3.08 5.07 5.67
CA ILE A 58 -2.10 4.54 4.70
C ILE A 58 -1.14 3.54 5.37
N LEU A 59 -0.87 3.71 6.67
CA LEU A 59 -0.13 2.77 7.52
C LEU A 59 -0.90 1.45 7.69
#